data_AF-A0A2N5KIM9-F1
#
_entry.id   AF-A0A2N5KIM9-F1
#
_cell.length_a   1.000
_cell.length_b   1.000
_cell.length_c   1.000
_cell.angle_alpha   90.00
_cell.angle_beta   90.00
_cell.angle_gamma   90.00
#
_symmetry.space_group_name_H-M   'P 1'
#
loop_
_entity.id
_entity.type
_entity.pdbx_description
1 polymer ?
#
loop_
_entity_poly.entity_id
_entity_poly.type
_entity_poly.pdbx_seq_one_letter_code
_entity_poly.pdbx_strand_id
1 'polypeptide(L)'
;MSRQRRSQAVNKPTMPPPASGVTVRMYKQIFGDCFLLAFRTTDPHQAYYMLIDCGVLDSTQEPERITEIAKNIAEATGGHIHLLVITHEHWDHVSGFERAFDVFKEMTIHNLWLAWTEDPGDDLAQELRTKFEKTVAALHLAVDHASKFAAAGQASSTRAVEHVTNLFAFFGGPVNLAAAGIEDRLSVARRSKTRKAIEQICAVAASRGAEPEYCCPGEGPLPLPTARNAPEVPDVAVYVLGPPHREADLRRINPTVRGKEVYTTASTALTLEVAFAMALQDQVVGDRQNLSIAERELQEQSFPFEERLRIS
;
A
#
# COMPACT_ATOMS: atom_id res chain seq x y z
N MET A 1 16.00 -23.72 44.40
CA MET A 1 14.88 -22.80 44.08
C MET A 1 14.57 -22.91 42.60
N SER A 2 13.48 -23.60 42.24
CA SER A 2 13.04 -23.82 40.86
C SER A 2 12.44 -22.52 40.31
N ARG A 3 13.01 -21.98 39.23
CA ARG A 3 12.39 -20.88 38.48
C ARG A 3 11.17 -21.43 37.76
N GLN A 4 9.97 -21.21 38.31
CA GLN A 4 8.72 -21.34 37.57
C GLN A 4 8.80 -20.45 36.32
N ARG A 5 8.87 -21.06 35.14
CA ARG A 5 8.52 -20.39 33.89
C ARG A 5 7.07 -19.91 34.05
N ARG A 6 6.85 -18.60 34.09
CA ARG A 6 5.51 -18.03 33.88
C ARG A 6 5.06 -18.52 32.50
N SER A 7 4.09 -19.43 32.48
CA SER A 7 3.33 -19.72 31.27
C SER A 7 2.68 -18.40 30.85
N GLN A 8 3.04 -17.86 29.68
CA GLN A 8 2.24 -16.81 29.07
C GLN A 8 0.82 -17.35 28.97
N ALA A 9 -0.16 -16.66 29.56
CA ALA A 9 -1.55 -17.01 29.38
C ALA A 9 -1.85 -16.87 27.89
N VAL A 10 -2.19 -17.98 27.22
CA VAL A 10 -2.64 -17.95 25.83
C VAL A 10 -3.97 -17.22 25.83
N ASN A 11 -3.99 -15.99 25.30
CA ASN A 11 -5.23 -15.24 25.17
C ASN A 11 -6.15 -16.01 24.21
N LYS A 12 -7.37 -16.32 24.66
CA LYS A 12 -8.35 -16.99 23.81
C LYS A 12 -8.81 -16.01 22.72
N PRO A 13 -8.80 -16.40 21.43
CA PRO A 13 -9.25 -15.53 20.35
C PRO A 13 -10.75 -15.20 20.49
N THR A 14 -11.14 -13.98 20.10
CA THR A 14 -12.52 -13.49 20.18
C THR A 14 -13.26 -13.48 18.84
N MET A 15 -12.57 -13.62 17.70
CA MET A 15 -13.21 -13.68 16.38
C MET A 15 -13.39 -15.13 15.93
N PRO A 16 -14.62 -15.69 15.98
CA PRO A 16 -14.86 -17.06 15.53
C PRO A 16 -14.89 -17.15 14.00
N PRO A 17 -14.39 -18.25 13.40
CA PRO A 17 -14.66 -18.57 12.01
C PRO A 17 -16.11 -19.01 11.82
N PRO A 18 -16.68 -18.90 10.62
CA PRO A 18 -18.02 -19.38 10.35
C PRO A 18 -18.01 -20.91 10.19
N ALA A 19 -19.19 -21.55 10.27
CA ALA A 19 -19.31 -22.99 10.03
C ALA A 19 -18.91 -23.38 8.58
N SER A 20 -19.04 -22.46 7.63
CA SER A 20 -18.61 -22.59 6.23
C SER A 20 -18.26 -21.21 5.67
N GLY A 21 -17.30 -21.14 4.74
CA GLY A 21 -16.85 -19.88 4.15
C GLY A 21 -15.82 -19.15 5.03
N VAL A 22 -15.82 -17.81 4.97
CA VAL A 22 -14.85 -16.95 5.67
C VAL A 22 -15.57 -15.82 6.40
N THR A 23 -15.15 -15.54 7.64
CA THR A 23 -15.53 -14.29 8.33
C THR A 23 -14.52 -13.22 7.93
N VAL A 24 -15.00 -12.11 7.39
CA VAL A 24 -14.16 -10.96 7.03
C VAL A 24 -14.49 -9.79 7.96
N ARG A 25 -13.47 -9.24 8.61
CA ARG A 25 -13.52 -7.96 9.32
C ARG A 25 -12.73 -6.94 8.53
N MET A 26 -13.45 -5.98 7.94
CA MET A 26 -12.88 -4.83 7.27
C MET A 26 -12.74 -3.70 8.28
N TYR A 27 -11.52 -3.27 8.58
CA TYR A 27 -11.33 -2.11 9.45
C TYR A 27 -11.57 -0.84 8.62
N LYS A 28 -12.63 -0.11 8.94
CA LYS A 28 -13.01 1.09 8.21
C LYS A 28 -12.02 2.22 8.52
N GLN A 29 -11.14 2.48 7.57
CA GLN A 29 -10.21 3.61 7.55
C GLN A 29 -10.66 4.57 6.43
N ILE A 30 -10.23 5.84 6.46
CA ILE A 30 -10.62 6.78 5.38
C ILE A 30 -9.98 6.37 4.05
N PHE A 31 -8.71 5.96 4.09
CA PHE A 31 -7.92 5.59 2.92
C PHE A 31 -6.85 4.58 3.32
N GLY A 32 -6.85 3.40 2.71
CA GLY A 32 -5.95 2.28 3.02
C GLY A 32 -6.69 0.98 3.34
N ASP A 33 -5.93 -0.11 3.45
CA ASP A 33 -6.46 -1.46 3.60
C ASP A 33 -6.03 -2.11 4.92
N CYS A 34 -6.98 -2.82 5.54
CA CYS A 34 -6.72 -3.72 6.66
C CYS A 34 -7.89 -4.70 6.81
N PHE A 35 -7.64 -5.95 6.47
CA PHE A 35 -8.63 -7.02 6.50
C PHE A 35 -8.18 -8.16 7.37
N LEU A 36 -8.96 -8.48 8.40
CA LEU A 36 -8.76 -9.68 9.19
C LEU A 36 -9.77 -10.74 8.74
N LEU A 37 -9.27 -11.90 8.33
CA LEU A 37 -10.04 -13.04 7.87
C LEU A 37 -9.91 -14.18 8.89
N ALA A 38 -11.02 -14.88 9.15
CA ALA A 38 -11.02 -16.10 9.97
C ALA A 38 -11.62 -17.27 9.18
N PHE A 39 -10.88 -18.37 9.13
CA PHE A 39 -11.27 -19.61 8.48
C PHE A 39 -11.44 -20.75 9.49
N ARG A 40 -12.40 -21.62 9.20
CA ARG A 40 -12.57 -22.88 9.93
C ARG A 40 -11.42 -23.81 9.57
N THR A 41 -10.88 -24.51 10.55
CA THR A 41 -9.79 -25.47 10.36
C THR A 41 -10.32 -26.90 10.50
N THR A 42 -9.45 -27.88 10.29
CA THR A 42 -9.76 -29.31 10.56
C THR A 42 -10.00 -29.59 12.04
N ASP A 43 -9.45 -28.78 12.95
CA ASP A 43 -9.75 -28.81 14.39
C ASP A 43 -10.85 -27.78 14.71
N PRO A 44 -12.08 -28.20 15.08
CA PRO A 44 -13.19 -27.29 15.34
C PRO A 44 -12.96 -26.33 16.52
N HIS A 45 -11.91 -26.53 17.32
CA HIS A 45 -11.52 -25.65 18.42
C HIS A 45 -10.46 -24.62 18.04
N GLN A 46 -9.95 -24.65 16.80
CA GLN A 46 -8.97 -23.70 16.29
C GLN A 46 -9.52 -22.90 15.11
N ALA A 47 -8.97 -21.71 14.93
CA ALA A 47 -9.27 -20.85 13.81
C ALA A 47 -7.97 -20.47 13.12
N TYR A 48 -8.02 -20.35 11.80
CA TYR A 48 -6.92 -19.78 11.03
C TYR A 48 -7.19 -18.31 10.79
N TYR A 49 -6.20 -17.46 11.06
CA TYR A 49 -6.32 -16.01 10.96
C TYR A 49 -5.36 -15.50 9.89
N MET A 50 -5.93 -14.85 8.88
CA MET A 50 -5.16 -14.16 7.85
C MET A 50 -5.36 -12.65 8.02
N LEU A 51 -4.27 -11.90 8.12
CA LEU A 51 -4.29 -10.45 8.05
C LEU A 51 -3.80 -10.03 6.67
N ILE A 52 -4.58 -9.24 5.95
CA ILE A 52 -4.19 -8.62 4.68
C ILE A 52 -4.04 -7.12 4.95
N ASP A 53 -2.80 -6.65 4.87
CA ASP A 53 -2.39 -5.28 5.12
C ASP A 53 -2.80 -4.71 6.50
N CYS A 54 -2.19 -3.58 6.85
CA CYS A 54 -2.58 -2.76 8.00
C CYS A 54 -2.05 -1.36 7.78
N GLY A 55 -2.81 -0.49 7.11
CA GLY A 55 -2.38 0.88 6.89
C GLY A 55 -3.50 1.90 6.73
N VAL A 56 -3.10 3.16 6.81
CA VAL A 56 -3.91 4.34 6.52
C VAL A 56 -3.02 5.41 5.88
N LEU A 57 -3.46 5.98 4.75
CA LEU A 57 -2.70 7.05 4.07
C LEU A 57 -2.61 8.29 4.95
N ASP A 58 -3.75 8.61 5.56
CA ASP A 58 -3.96 9.86 6.23
C ASP A 58 -3.13 9.92 7.53
N SER A 59 -2.47 11.05 7.70
CA SER A 59 -1.95 11.52 8.97
C SER A 59 -3.08 12.08 9.85
N THR A 60 -4.30 11.52 9.75
CA THR A 60 -5.45 11.97 10.54
C THR A 60 -5.03 12.14 11.99
N GLN A 61 -5.61 13.15 12.64
CA GLN A 61 -5.36 13.58 14.02
C GLN A 61 -5.58 12.51 15.12
N GLU A 62 -5.79 11.25 14.73
CA GLU A 62 -6.01 10.10 15.64
C GLU A 62 -5.00 8.97 15.37
N PRO A 63 -3.69 9.16 15.61
CA PRO A 63 -2.70 8.07 15.60
C PRO A 63 -3.09 6.93 16.56
N GLU A 64 -3.94 7.20 17.54
CA GLU A 64 -4.50 6.21 18.45
C GLU A 64 -5.33 5.16 17.68
N ARG A 65 -5.99 5.53 16.58
CA ARG A 65 -6.92 4.64 15.88
C ARG A 65 -6.26 3.41 15.28
N ILE A 66 -5.09 3.55 14.65
CA ILE A 66 -4.36 2.40 14.09
C ILE A 66 -3.84 1.49 15.20
N THR A 67 -3.50 2.05 16.35
CA THR A 67 -3.11 1.30 17.54
C THR A 67 -4.30 0.54 18.13
N GLU A 68 -5.49 1.14 18.16
CA GLU A 68 -6.74 0.45 18.54
C GLU A 68 -7.07 -0.71 17.60
N ILE A 69 -6.91 -0.49 16.29
CA ILE A 69 -7.08 -1.55 15.27
C ILE A 69 -6.12 -2.70 15.57
N ALA A 70 -4.83 -2.42 15.75
CA ALA A 70 -3.83 -3.46 16.05
C ALA A 70 -4.15 -4.21 17.35
N LYS A 71 -4.57 -3.50 18.42
CA LYS A 71 -5.00 -4.14 19.68
C LYS A 71 -6.23 -5.02 19.48
N ASN A 72 -7.18 -4.57 18.68
CA ASN A 72 -8.38 -5.34 18.36
C ASN A 72 -8.04 -6.58 17.52
N ILE A 73 -7.08 -6.50 16.60
CA ILE A 73 -6.56 -7.66 15.87
C ILE A 73 -5.92 -8.64 16.87
N ALA A 74 -5.06 -8.17 17.77
CA ALA A 74 -4.42 -9.02 18.78
C ALA A 74 -5.45 -9.73 19.66
N GLU A 75 -6.51 -9.04 20.09
CA GLU A 75 -7.61 -9.65 20.84
C GLU A 75 -8.41 -10.65 19.98
N ALA A 76 -8.75 -10.28 18.74
CA ALA A 76 -9.51 -11.11 17.82
C ALA A 76 -8.83 -12.45 17.54
N THR A 77 -7.50 -12.44 17.46
CA THR A 77 -6.70 -13.62 17.09
C THR A 77 -6.03 -14.31 18.27
N GLY A 78 -6.18 -13.79 19.50
CA GLY A 78 -5.42 -14.28 20.65
C GLY A 78 -3.92 -14.02 20.53
N GLY A 79 -3.51 -13.07 19.68
CA GLY A 79 -2.11 -12.74 19.38
C GLY A 79 -1.47 -13.57 18.28
N HIS A 80 -2.24 -14.40 17.54
CA HIS A 80 -1.72 -15.29 16.50
C HIS A 80 -2.24 -14.93 15.11
N ILE A 81 -1.38 -14.39 14.25
CA ILE A 81 -1.65 -14.23 12.81
C ILE A 81 -1.03 -15.43 12.09
N HIS A 82 -1.86 -16.29 11.53
CA HIS A 82 -1.39 -17.50 10.87
C HIS A 82 -0.80 -17.21 9.48
N LEU A 83 -1.32 -16.19 8.80
CA LEU A 83 -0.73 -15.66 7.57
C LEU A 83 -0.90 -14.13 7.56
N LEU A 84 0.22 -13.43 7.45
CA LEU A 84 0.24 -12.02 7.09
C LEU A 84 0.49 -11.90 5.59
N VAL A 85 -0.39 -11.20 4.89
CA VAL A 85 -0.22 -10.82 3.48
C VAL A 85 0.02 -9.33 3.41
N ILE A 86 1.11 -8.92 2.77
CA ILE A 86 1.35 -7.51 2.42
C ILE A 86 1.25 -7.40 0.91
N THR A 87 0.24 -6.65 0.44
CA THR A 87 -0.09 -6.64 -0.98
C THR A 87 0.90 -5.84 -1.81
N HIS A 88 1.35 -4.66 -1.31
CA HIS A 88 2.33 -3.82 -1.96
C HIS A 88 2.88 -2.71 -1.04
N GLU A 89 3.92 -2.01 -1.51
CA GLU A 89 4.68 -1.02 -0.76
C GLU A 89 4.06 0.40 -0.76
N HIS A 90 2.74 0.54 -0.60
CA HIS A 90 2.14 1.85 -0.34
C HIS A 90 1.88 2.06 1.16
N TRP A 91 2.06 3.30 1.61
CA TRP A 91 1.99 3.68 3.03
C TRP A 91 0.63 3.34 3.65
N ASP A 92 -0.44 3.50 2.89
CA ASP A 92 -1.80 3.17 3.29
C ASP A 92 -2.10 1.67 3.41
N HIS A 93 -1.14 0.81 3.09
CA HIS A 93 -1.19 -0.63 3.32
C HIS A 93 -0.28 -1.07 4.48
N VAL A 94 0.80 -0.33 4.74
CA VAL A 94 1.84 -0.79 5.69
C VAL A 94 2.04 0.11 6.90
N SER A 95 1.45 1.30 6.95
CA SER A 95 1.75 2.30 7.99
C SER A 95 1.48 1.78 9.40
N GLY A 96 0.51 0.87 9.58
CA GLY A 96 0.13 0.33 10.87
C GLY A 96 1.20 -0.57 11.47
N PHE A 97 2.04 -1.21 10.66
CA PHE A 97 3.16 -2.00 11.16
C PHE A 97 4.26 -1.15 11.79
N GLU A 98 4.38 0.11 11.36
CA GLU A 98 5.27 1.10 11.99
C GLU A 98 4.57 1.79 13.17
N ARG A 99 3.37 2.35 12.95
CA ARG A 99 2.66 3.15 13.95
C ARG A 99 2.20 2.34 15.16
N ALA A 100 1.86 1.07 14.96
CA ALA A 100 1.44 0.15 16.02
C ALA A 100 2.45 -0.99 16.24
N PHE A 101 3.73 -0.73 15.94
CA PHE A 101 4.81 -1.72 16.05
C PHE A 101 4.84 -2.41 17.42
N ASP A 102 4.62 -1.65 18.50
CA ASP A 102 4.61 -2.18 19.86
C ASP A 102 3.54 -3.23 20.14
N VAL A 103 2.44 -3.24 19.37
CA VAL A 103 1.42 -4.27 19.44
C VAL A 103 1.84 -5.48 18.61
N PHE A 104 2.25 -5.25 17.35
CA PHE A 104 2.62 -6.32 16.43
C PHE A 104 3.85 -7.12 16.89
N LYS A 105 4.84 -6.48 17.53
CA LYS A 105 6.03 -7.17 18.05
C LYS A 105 5.71 -8.22 19.12
N GLU A 106 4.59 -8.07 19.83
CA GLU A 106 4.14 -9.02 20.86
C GLU A 106 3.29 -10.16 20.28
N MET A 107 2.84 -10.02 19.04
CA MET A 107 2.08 -11.04 18.32
C MET A 107 3.01 -12.09 17.68
N THR A 108 2.44 -13.23 17.32
CA THR A 108 3.12 -14.27 16.53
C THR A 108 2.59 -14.27 15.12
N ILE A 109 3.47 -14.05 14.14
CA ILE A 109 3.18 -14.19 12.72
C ILE A 109 3.76 -15.53 12.26
N HIS A 110 2.88 -16.46 11.87
CA HIS A 110 3.29 -17.81 11.49
C HIS A 110 3.69 -17.90 10.02
N ASN A 111 3.20 -17.06 9.12
CA ASN A 111 3.58 -17.07 7.71
C ASN A 111 3.49 -15.65 7.16
N LEU A 112 4.32 -15.33 6.18
CA LEU A 112 4.39 -14.00 5.59
C LEU A 112 4.45 -14.12 4.07
N TRP A 113 3.45 -13.57 3.40
CA TRP A 113 3.40 -13.44 1.94
C TRP A 113 3.59 -11.99 1.54
N LEU A 114 4.54 -11.75 0.64
CA LEU A 114 4.80 -10.46 0.01
C LEU A 114 4.59 -10.60 -1.50
N ALA A 115 4.32 -9.50 -2.20
CA ALA A 115 4.37 -9.50 -3.67
C ALA A 115 5.79 -9.77 -4.17
N TRP A 116 5.92 -10.37 -5.36
CA TRP A 116 7.21 -10.57 -6.05
C TRP A 116 8.01 -9.28 -6.25
N THR A 117 7.36 -8.12 -6.26
CA THR A 117 8.04 -6.81 -6.31
C THR A 117 8.92 -6.55 -5.10
N GLU A 118 8.69 -7.27 -4.00
CA GLU A 118 9.51 -7.22 -2.78
C GLU A 118 10.64 -8.24 -2.75
N ASP A 119 10.73 -9.14 -3.74
CA ASP A 119 11.75 -10.18 -3.78
C ASP A 119 13.14 -9.58 -4.08
N PRO A 120 14.12 -9.68 -3.16
CA PRO A 120 15.49 -9.22 -3.42
C PRO A 120 16.23 -10.08 -4.44
N GLY A 121 15.74 -11.28 -4.75
CA GLY A 121 16.28 -12.20 -5.75
C GLY A 121 15.67 -12.03 -7.15
N ASP A 122 14.65 -11.18 -7.31
CA ASP A 122 13.98 -10.98 -8.59
C ASP A 122 14.61 -9.84 -9.39
N ASP A 123 15.07 -10.13 -10.61
CA ASP A 123 15.78 -9.16 -11.45
C ASP A 123 14.87 -8.00 -11.88
N LEU A 124 13.61 -8.28 -12.23
CA LEU A 124 12.67 -7.26 -12.66
C LEU A 124 12.26 -6.37 -11.47
N ALA A 125 12.07 -6.93 -10.29
CA ALA A 125 11.78 -6.19 -9.07
C ALA A 125 12.93 -5.22 -8.73
N GLN A 126 14.18 -5.69 -8.82
CA GLN A 126 15.37 -4.86 -8.60
C GLN A 126 15.50 -3.74 -9.64
N GLU A 127 15.20 -4.02 -10.92
CA GLU A 127 15.21 -3.01 -11.98
C GLU A 127 14.15 -1.93 -11.72
N LEU A 128 12.90 -2.35 -11.46
CA LEU A 128 11.79 -1.45 -11.17
C LEU A 128 12.09 -0.57 -9.96
N ARG A 129 12.63 -1.15 -8.89
CA ARG A 129 13.03 -0.43 -7.68
C ARG A 129 14.10 0.61 -7.97
N THR A 130 15.16 0.23 -8.69
CA THR A 130 16.23 1.15 -9.09
C THR A 130 15.69 2.32 -9.93
N LYS A 131 14.77 2.04 -10.85
CA LYS A 131 14.15 3.06 -11.70
C LYS A 131 13.23 3.99 -10.89
N PHE A 132 12.45 3.41 -9.98
CA PHE A 132 11.56 4.15 -9.09
C PHE A 132 12.36 5.09 -8.18
N GLU A 133 13.44 4.60 -7.54
CA GLU A 133 14.34 5.41 -6.71
C GLU A 133 14.93 6.61 -7.48
N LYS A 134 15.42 6.38 -8.71
CA LYS A 134 15.93 7.46 -9.57
C LYS A 134 14.85 8.49 -9.90
N THR A 135 13.64 8.03 -10.17
CA THR A 135 12.49 8.90 -10.51
C THR A 135 12.10 9.76 -9.32
N VAL A 136 11.97 9.15 -8.12
CA VAL A 136 11.68 9.85 -6.87
C VAL A 136 12.77 10.88 -6.54
N ALA A 137 14.04 10.53 -6.70
CA ALA A 137 15.15 11.46 -6.47
C ALA A 137 15.11 12.66 -7.43
N ALA A 138 14.85 12.41 -8.72
CA ALA A 138 14.71 13.48 -9.71
C ALA A 138 13.50 14.39 -9.41
N LEU A 139 12.38 13.79 -9.00
CA LEU A 139 11.16 14.52 -8.64
C LEU A 139 11.39 15.42 -7.43
N HIS A 140 12.08 14.93 -6.40
CA HIS A 140 12.47 15.72 -5.25
C HIS A 140 13.36 16.92 -5.62
N LEU A 141 14.34 16.74 -6.51
CA LEU A 141 15.17 17.84 -6.99
C LEU A 141 14.35 18.89 -7.74
N ALA A 142 13.38 18.46 -8.55
CA ALA A 142 12.48 19.36 -9.27
C ALA A 142 11.58 20.16 -8.31
N VAL A 143 11.01 19.50 -7.29
CA VAL A 143 10.21 20.13 -6.22
C VAL A 143 11.03 21.16 -5.44
N ASP A 144 12.24 20.81 -5.04
CA ASP A 144 13.15 21.73 -4.33
C ASP A 144 13.51 22.96 -5.17
N HIS A 145 13.79 22.76 -6.45
CA HIS A 145 14.11 23.85 -7.36
C HIS A 145 12.90 24.77 -7.55
N ALA A 146 11.73 24.20 -7.84
CA ALA A 146 10.49 24.95 -7.98
C ALA A 146 10.12 25.73 -6.70
N SER A 147 10.35 25.14 -5.53
CA SER A 147 10.10 25.79 -4.23
C SER A 147 11.03 26.98 -3.99
N LYS A 148 12.32 26.88 -4.35
CA LYS A 148 13.28 27.98 -4.27
C LYS A 148 12.96 29.11 -5.25
N PHE A 149 12.49 28.78 -6.45
CA PHE A 149 12.03 29.78 -7.42
C PHE A 149 10.77 30.51 -6.96
N ALA A 150 9.80 29.79 -6.38
CA ALA A 150 8.59 30.39 -5.82
C ALA A 150 8.91 31.35 -4.66
N ALA A 151 9.86 31.00 -3.79
CA ALA A 151 10.32 31.85 -2.69
C ALA A 151 11.02 33.15 -3.16
N ALA A 152 11.53 33.19 -4.39
CA ALA A 152 12.16 34.38 -4.98
C ALA A 152 11.16 35.39 -5.59
N GLY A 153 9.85 35.22 -5.35
CA GLY A 153 8.82 36.19 -5.74
C GLY A 153 8.37 36.14 -7.21
N GLN A 154 8.75 35.09 -7.94
CA GLN A 154 8.30 34.83 -9.31
C GLN A 154 7.38 33.61 -9.31
N ALA A 155 6.09 33.77 -9.03
CA ALA A 155 5.18 32.63 -8.88
C ALA A 155 4.13 32.50 -9.98
N SER A 156 4.07 31.30 -10.57
CA SER A 156 2.83 30.68 -11.09
C SER A 156 2.72 29.17 -10.76
N SER A 157 3.65 28.56 -10.00
CA SER A 157 3.77 27.08 -9.91
C SER A 157 3.59 26.47 -8.51
N THR A 158 3.16 27.21 -7.49
CA THR A 158 3.04 26.72 -6.10
C THR A 158 2.16 25.47 -5.98
N ARG A 159 1.09 25.37 -6.78
CA ARG A 159 0.12 24.26 -6.72
C ARG A 159 0.61 22.99 -7.40
N ALA A 160 1.38 23.10 -8.50
CA ALA A 160 2.04 21.96 -9.11
C ALA A 160 3.05 21.30 -8.16
N VAL A 161 3.75 22.13 -7.37
CA VAL A 161 4.65 21.68 -6.31
C VAL A 161 3.87 20.96 -5.20
N GLU A 162 2.72 21.48 -4.79
CA GLU A 162 1.83 20.80 -3.82
C GLU A 162 1.33 19.44 -4.34
N HIS A 163 0.88 19.34 -5.59
CA HIS A 163 0.42 18.07 -6.17
C HIS A 163 1.53 17.01 -6.21
N VAL A 164 2.73 17.39 -6.64
CA VAL A 164 3.89 16.49 -6.62
C VAL A 164 4.25 16.12 -5.18
N THR A 165 4.13 17.06 -4.25
CA THR A 165 4.40 16.81 -2.83
C THR A 165 3.40 15.81 -2.23
N ASN A 166 2.13 15.88 -2.63
CA ASN A 166 1.10 14.94 -2.18
C ASN A 166 1.34 13.50 -2.64
N LEU A 167 2.00 13.29 -3.79
CA LEU A 167 2.39 11.93 -4.21
C LEU A 167 3.34 11.27 -3.22
N PHE A 168 4.16 12.04 -2.48
CA PHE A 168 5.02 11.49 -1.44
C PHE A 168 4.25 10.93 -0.22
N ALA A 169 2.97 11.28 -0.04
CA ALA A 169 2.15 10.72 1.03
C ALA A 169 2.04 9.19 0.94
N PHE A 170 1.94 8.63 -0.28
CA PHE A 170 1.93 7.18 -0.53
C PHE A 170 3.24 6.48 -0.13
N PHE A 171 4.31 7.24 0.09
CA PHE A 171 5.63 6.73 0.50
C PHE A 171 6.00 7.13 1.94
N GLY A 172 5.02 7.60 2.73
CA GLY A 172 5.19 7.98 4.13
C GLY A 172 5.36 9.48 4.39
N GLY A 173 4.99 10.32 3.42
CA GLY A 173 4.98 11.78 3.51
C GLY A 173 6.20 12.46 2.90
N PRO A 174 6.19 13.80 2.85
CA PRO A 174 7.29 14.56 2.28
C PRO A 174 8.57 14.27 3.04
N VAL A 175 9.59 13.81 2.31
CA VAL A 175 10.93 13.75 2.83
C VAL A 175 11.42 15.18 3.01
N ASN A 176 11.74 15.60 4.24
CA ASN A 176 12.28 16.94 4.47
C ASN A 176 13.77 16.96 4.05
N LEU A 177 14.01 17.09 2.75
CA LEU A 177 15.36 17.10 2.14
C LEU A 177 16.07 18.45 2.32
N ALA A 178 15.41 19.46 2.85
CA ALA A 178 15.96 20.81 3.01
C ALA A 178 17.23 20.84 3.89
N ALA A 179 17.41 19.84 4.77
CA ALA A 179 18.56 19.72 5.67
C ALA A 179 19.61 18.67 5.24
N ALA A 180 19.37 17.90 4.17
CA ALA A 180 20.21 16.76 3.77
C ALA A 180 21.10 17.09 2.55
N GLY A 181 22.38 16.69 2.60
CA GLY A 181 23.31 16.78 1.47
C GLY A 181 22.93 15.83 0.32
N ILE A 182 23.41 16.05 -0.91
CA ILE A 182 22.97 15.32 -2.12
C ILE A 182 23.06 13.78 -1.98
N GLU A 183 24.13 13.26 -1.38
CA GLU A 183 24.26 11.81 -1.12
C GLU A 183 23.23 11.30 -0.10
N ASP A 184 22.90 12.13 0.89
CA ASP A 184 21.91 11.83 1.91
C ASP A 184 20.47 11.92 1.35
N ARG A 185 20.24 12.77 0.34
CA ARG A 185 18.96 12.84 -0.39
C ARG A 185 18.66 11.56 -1.18
N LEU A 186 19.68 10.95 -1.79
CA LEU A 186 19.61 9.62 -2.39
C LEU A 186 19.42 8.52 -1.32
N SER A 187 20.05 8.67 -0.15
CA SER A 187 19.92 7.74 0.99
C SER A 187 18.51 7.75 1.60
N VAL A 188 17.84 8.89 1.60
CA VAL A 188 16.48 9.02 2.15
C VAL A 188 15.42 8.61 1.13
N ALA A 189 15.63 8.83 -0.17
CA ALA A 189 14.82 8.21 -1.22
C ALA A 189 14.90 6.67 -1.19
N ARG A 190 16.08 6.12 -0.84
CA ARG A 190 16.31 4.68 -0.60
C ARG A 190 15.62 4.11 0.65
N ARG A 191 15.10 4.96 1.54
CA ARG A 191 14.54 4.58 2.85
C ARG A 191 13.15 5.21 3.05
N SER A 192 12.24 4.97 2.10
CA SER A 192 10.83 5.31 2.28
C SER A 192 10.34 4.73 3.61
N LYS A 193 9.48 5.44 4.34
CA LYS A 193 8.94 4.93 5.62
C LYS A 193 8.21 3.61 5.40
N THR A 194 7.61 3.46 4.23
CA THR A 194 7.01 2.22 3.77
C THR A 194 7.98 1.04 3.84
N ARG A 195 9.17 1.15 3.23
CA ARG A 195 10.14 0.05 3.24
C ARG A 195 10.56 -0.33 4.65
N LYS A 196 10.77 0.66 5.52
CA LYS A 196 11.09 0.42 6.93
C LYS A 196 9.96 -0.33 7.64
N ALA A 197 8.69 0.01 7.37
CA ALA A 197 7.55 -0.68 7.96
C ALA A 197 7.52 -2.17 7.54
N ILE A 198 7.78 -2.46 6.27
CA ILE A 198 7.89 -3.83 5.74
C ILE A 198 9.09 -4.55 6.39
N GLU A 199 10.27 -3.95 6.40
CA GLU A 199 11.48 -4.54 7.03
C GLU A 199 11.26 -4.84 8.51
N GLN A 200 10.60 -3.94 9.25
CA GLN A 200 10.27 -4.12 10.66
C GLN A 200 9.34 -5.31 10.89
N ILE A 201 8.26 -5.44 10.11
CA ILE A 201 7.31 -6.55 10.29
C ILE A 201 7.89 -7.88 9.80
N CYS A 202 8.71 -7.87 8.74
CA CYS A 202 9.52 -9.02 8.33
C CYS A 202 10.45 -9.46 9.46
N ALA A 203 11.12 -8.53 10.15
CA ALA A 203 11.98 -8.86 11.28
C ALA A 203 11.21 -9.46 12.46
N VAL A 204 9.99 -8.96 12.75
CA VAL A 204 9.10 -9.56 13.75
C VAL A 204 8.73 -10.99 13.37
N ALA A 205 8.32 -11.23 12.12
CA ALA A 205 8.01 -12.56 11.61
C ALA A 205 9.23 -13.50 11.67
N ALA A 206 10.39 -13.06 11.19
CA ALA A 206 11.64 -13.82 11.21
C ALA A 206 12.12 -14.15 12.62
N SER A 207 11.87 -13.28 13.61
CA SER A 207 12.18 -13.57 15.03
C SER A 207 11.41 -14.78 15.58
N ARG A 208 10.32 -15.19 14.90
CA ARG A 208 9.51 -16.39 15.17
C ARG A 208 9.73 -17.49 14.13
N GLY A 209 10.75 -17.34 13.29
CA GLY A 209 11.14 -18.27 12.24
C GLY A 209 10.29 -18.17 10.97
N ALA A 210 9.51 -17.11 10.78
CA ALA A 210 8.72 -16.86 9.58
C ALA A 210 9.46 -15.95 8.59
N GLU A 211 10.11 -16.59 7.61
CA GLU A 211 10.70 -15.90 6.46
C GLU A 211 9.63 -15.49 5.44
N PRO A 212 9.83 -14.39 4.69
CA PRO A 212 8.93 -14.00 3.62
C PRO A 212 8.91 -15.02 2.47
N GLU A 213 7.72 -15.35 1.99
CA GLU A 213 7.51 -15.99 0.68
C GLU A 213 7.00 -14.92 -0.30
N TYR A 214 7.60 -14.87 -1.49
CA TYR A 214 7.25 -13.89 -2.51
C TYR A 214 6.32 -14.52 -3.54
N CYS A 215 5.12 -13.95 -3.66
CA CYS A 215 4.06 -14.49 -4.49
C CYS A 215 4.02 -13.81 -5.87
N CYS A 216 4.01 -14.62 -6.91
CA CYS A 216 3.92 -14.18 -8.31
C CYS A 216 2.51 -14.44 -8.89
N PRO A 217 2.02 -13.58 -9.80
CA PRO A 217 0.77 -13.86 -10.51
C PRO A 217 0.87 -15.14 -11.34
N GLY A 218 -0.21 -15.93 -11.33
CA GLY A 218 -0.24 -17.23 -12.01
C GLY A 218 0.36 -18.38 -11.18
N GLU A 219 0.94 -18.09 -10.01
CA GLU A 219 1.17 -19.11 -9.00
C GLU A 219 -0.18 -19.50 -8.39
N GLY A 220 -0.55 -20.77 -8.53
CA GLY A 220 -1.65 -21.35 -7.79
C GLY A 220 -2.56 -22.31 -8.56
N PRO A 221 -3.67 -22.73 -7.93
CA PRO A 221 -4.13 -22.26 -6.61
C PRO A 221 -3.15 -22.59 -5.48
N LEU A 222 -2.83 -21.59 -4.65
CA LEU A 222 -2.00 -21.76 -3.45
C LEU A 222 -2.89 -22.21 -2.28
N PRO A 223 -2.52 -23.27 -1.54
CA PRO A 223 -3.16 -23.59 -0.28
C PRO A 223 -2.76 -22.57 0.80
N LEU A 224 -3.55 -22.47 1.88
CA LEU A 224 -3.11 -21.71 3.05
C LEU A 224 -1.94 -22.43 3.73
N PRO A 225 -0.85 -21.72 4.07
CA PRO A 225 0.35 -22.35 4.61
C PRO A 225 0.08 -22.90 6.02
N THR A 226 0.54 -24.13 6.24
CA THR A 226 0.45 -24.87 7.51
C THR A 226 1.77 -24.90 8.28
N ALA A 227 2.78 -24.15 7.83
CA ALA A 227 4.08 -24.10 8.50
C ALA A 227 3.95 -23.52 9.92
N ARG A 228 4.93 -23.85 10.77
CA ARG A 228 5.02 -23.37 12.17
C ARG A 228 3.75 -23.67 12.99
N ASN A 229 3.22 -24.88 12.83
CA ASN A 229 2.02 -25.41 13.49
C ASN A 229 0.74 -24.60 13.21
N ALA A 230 0.68 -23.88 12.08
CA ALA A 230 -0.56 -23.27 11.65
C ALA A 230 -1.58 -24.37 11.29
N PRO A 231 -2.84 -24.24 11.74
CA PRO A 231 -3.83 -25.29 11.56
C PRO A 231 -4.22 -25.43 10.08
N GLU A 232 -4.58 -26.64 9.67
CA GLU A 232 -5.00 -26.92 8.30
C GLU A 232 -6.38 -26.34 8.02
N VAL A 233 -6.52 -25.61 6.91
CA VAL A 233 -7.79 -25.06 6.43
C VAL A 233 -8.22 -25.82 5.17
N PRO A 234 -9.30 -26.61 5.24
CA PRO A 234 -9.81 -27.33 4.07
C PRO A 234 -10.53 -26.38 3.11
N ASP A 235 -10.59 -26.77 1.84
CA ASP A 235 -11.46 -26.16 0.81
C ASP A 235 -11.21 -24.66 0.53
N VAL A 236 -10.00 -24.16 0.76
CA VAL A 236 -9.58 -22.79 0.42
C VAL A 236 -8.46 -22.81 -0.61
N ALA A 237 -8.63 -22.02 -1.67
CA ALA A 237 -7.65 -21.82 -2.73
C ALA A 237 -7.40 -20.32 -2.90
N VAL A 238 -6.13 -19.91 -2.85
CA VAL A 238 -5.71 -18.52 -3.06
C VAL A 238 -5.11 -18.38 -4.46
N TYR A 239 -5.50 -17.33 -5.18
CA TYR A 239 -4.97 -16.99 -6.49
C TYR A 239 -4.33 -15.61 -6.42
N VAL A 240 -3.07 -15.52 -6.82
CA VAL A 240 -2.33 -14.26 -6.91
C VAL A 240 -2.64 -13.66 -8.28
N LEU A 241 -3.28 -12.49 -8.30
CA LEU A 241 -3.77 -11.88 -9.54
C LEU A 241 -2.83 -10.81 -10.11
N GLY A 242 -1.90 -10.30 -9.32
CA GLY A 242 -0.99 -9.25 -9.75
C GLY A 242 0.02 -8.85 -8.67
N PRO A 243 0.88 -7.86 -8.98
CA PRO A 243 0.98 -7.21 -10.30
C PRO A 243 1.62 -8.14 -11.34
N PRO A 244 1.37 -7.98 -12.66
CA PRO A 244 1.95 -8.83 -13.71
C PRO A 244 3.49 -8.90 -13.65
N HIS A 245 4.06 -10.11 -13.80
CA HIS A 245 5.51 -10.33 -13.87
C HIS A 245 6.08 -10.07 -15.29
N ARG A 246 5.63 -8.98 -15.92
CA ARG A 246 6.01 -8.63 -17.29
C ARG A 246 6.03 -7.12 -17.42
N GLU A 247 7.20 -6.56 -17.75
CA GLU A 247 7.38 -5.10 -17.81
C GLU A 247 6.42 -4.41 -18.79
N ALA A 248 6.16 -5.03 -19.94
CA ALA A 248 5.22 -4.51 -20.93
C ALA A 248 3.78 -4.37 -20.37
N ASP A 249 3.37 -5.31 -19.52
CA ASP A 249 2.04 -5.34 -18.93
C ASP A 249 1.95 -4.37 -17.73
N LEU A 250 3.04 -4.18 -16.98
CA LEU A 250 3.14 -3.19 -15.90
C LEU A 250 3.00 -1.75 -16.41
N ARG A 251 3.46 -1.46 -17.63
CA ARG A 251 3.37 -0.14 -18.27
C ARG A 251 2.02 0.09 -18.97
N ARG A 252 1.16 -0.93 -19.03
CA ARG A 252 -0.13 -0.86 -19.70
C ARG A 252 -1.18 -0.25 -18.78
N ILE A 253 -1.09 1.08 -18.62
CA ILE A 253 -1.98 1.87 -17.75
C ILE A 253 -3.33 2.13 -18.44
N ASN A 254 -3.31 2.26 -19.76
CA ASN A 254 -4.53 2.57 -20.53
C ASN A 254 -5.23 1.28 -20.97
N PRO A 255 -6.56 1.19 -20.83
CA PRO A 255 -7.32 0.07 -21.35
C PRO A 255 -7.21 0.03 -22.87
N THR A 256 -7.15 -1.17 -23.44
CA THR A 256 -7.16 -1.32 -24.89
C THR A 256 -8.54 -0.97 -25.44
N VAL A 257 -8.57 -0.25 -26.58
CA VAL A 257 -9.83 0.15 -27.26
C VAL A 257 -10.73 -1.05 -27.59
N ARG A 258 -10.14 -2.24 -27.76
CA ARG A 258 -10.86 -3.49 -28.07
C ARG A 258 -11.18 -4.35 -26.85
N GLY A 259 -10.48 -4.17 -25.74
CA GLY A 259 -10.39 -5.16 -24.68
C GLY A 259 -11.52 -5.16 -23.66
N LYS A 260 -12.50 -4.24 -23.70
CA LYS A 260 -13.51 -4.05 -22.64
C LYS A 260 -12.92 -4.23 -21.22
N GLU A 261 -11.68 -3.80 -21.04
CA GLU A 261 -10.87 -4.06 -19.83
C GLU A 261 -11.37 -3.23 -18.64
N VAL A 262 -12.08 -2.14 -18.92
CA VAL A 262 -12.75 -1.29 -17.94
C VAL A 262 -14.11 -0.87 -18.49
N TYR A 263 -14.99 -0.36 -17.61
CA TYR A 263 -16.25 0.27 -18.00
C TYR A 263 -15.99 1.59 -18.73
N THR A 264 -15.63 1.54 -20.02
CA THR A 264 -15.47 2.74 -20.84
C THR A 264 -16.84 3.26 -21.27
N THR A 265 -17.36 4.26 -20.56
CA THR A 265 -18.28 5.21 -21.20
C THR A 265 -17.48 5.98 -22.22
N ALA A 266 -17.58 5.57 -23.49
CA ALA A 266 -17.07 6.19 -24.72
C ALA A 266 -16.33 7.53 -24.55
N SER A 267 -15.09 7.50 -24.06
CA SER A 267 -14.12 8.56 -24.26
C SER A 267 -12.74 7.94 -24.35
N THR A 268 -11.96 8.37 -25.32
CA THR A 268 -10.54 8.05 -25.44
C THR A 268 -9.84 8.46 -24.16
N ALA A 269 -9.26 7.49 -23.44
CA ALA A 269 -8.42 7.79 -22.28
C ALA A 269 -7.31 8.75 -22.72
N LEU A 270 -7.21 9.90 -22.06
CA LEU A 270 -6.11 10.83 -22.28
C LEU A 270 -4.79 10.13 -21.96
N THR A 271 -3.72 10.44 -22.70
CA THR A 271 -2.39 10.04 -22.26
C THR A 271 -2.07 10.75 -20.94
N LEU A 272 -1.26 10.12 -20.08
CA LEU A 272 -0.88 10.69 -18.78
C LEU A 272 -0.28 12.10 -18.93
N GLU A 273 0.52 12.31 -19.98
CA GLU A 273 1.11 13.60 -20.32
C GLU A 273 0.06 14.67 -20.67
N VAL A 274 -0.96 14.31 -21.45
CA VAL A 274 -2.04 15.22 -21.82
C VAL A 274 -2.95 15.49 -20.64
N ALA A 275 -3.31 14.47 -19.85
CA ALA A 275 -4.09 14.65 -18.63
C ALA A 275 -3.36 15.56 -17.63
N PHE A 276 -2.06 15.36 -17.43
CA PHE A 276 -1.23 16.21 -16.57
C PHE A 276 -1.12 17.64 -17.12
N ALA A 277 -0.88 17.82 -18.41
CA ALA A 277 -0.79 19.14 -19.03
C ALA A 277 -2.14 19.91 -18.96
N MET A 278 -3.26 19.23 -19.17
CA MET A 278 -4.61 19.80 -19.07
C MET A 278 -4.95 20.19 -17.63
N ALA A 279 -4.62 19.32 -16.65
CA ALA A 279 -4.78 19.64 -15.23
C ALA A 279 -3.93 20.84 -14.80
N LEU A 280 -2.73 21.02 -15.38
CA LEU A 280 -1.90 22.20 -15.16
C LEU A 280 -2.47 23.46 -15.84
N GLN A 281 -3.03 23.35 -17.06
CA GLN A 281 -3.59 24.49 -17.78
C GLN A 281 -4.86 25.05 -17.12
N ASP A 282 -5.74 24.18 -16.60
CA ASP A 282 -6.93 24.58 -15.82
C ASP A 282 -6.58 25.48 -14.62
N GLN A 283 -5.38 25.28 -14.05
CA GLN A 283 -4.90 25.98 -12.86
C GLN A 283 -4.25 27.33 -13.15
N VAL A 284 -3.75 27.53 -14.38
CA VAL A 284 -3.04 28.76 -14.80
C VAL A 284 -3.96 29.71 -15.54
N VAL A 285 -4.89 29.18 -16.32
CA VAL A 285 -5.89 29.95 -17.06
C VAL A 285 -7.20 29.86 -16.30
N GLY A 286 -7.36 30.69 -15.26
CA GLY A 286 -8.63 30.82 -14.52
C GLY A 286 -9.82 31.33 -15.35
N ASP A 287 -9.65 31.48 -16.66
CA ASP A 287 -10.67 31.94 -17.59
C ASP A 287 -10.88 30.92 -18.72
N ARG A 288 -11.82 29.99 -18.49
CA ARG A 288 -12.29 29.01 -19.49
C ARG A 288 -12.70 29.64 -20.81
N GLN A 289 -12.96 30.95 -20.86
CA GLN A 289 -13.40 31.65 -22.06
C GLN A 289 -12.35 31.64 -23.18
N ASN A 290 -11.06 31.51 -22.88
CA ASN A 290 -9.99 31.54 -23.88
C ASN A 290 -9.56 30.17 -24.44
N LEU A 291 -10.13 29.06 -23.93
CA LEU A 291 -9.84 27.73 -24.47
C LEU A 291 -10.66 27.45 -25.73
N SER A 292 -10.02 26.89 -26.75
CA SER A 292 -10.71 26.35 -27.92
C SER A 292 -11.65 25.19 -27.52
N ILE A 293 -12.62 24.86 -28.38
CA ILE A 293 -13.58 23.77 -28.12
C ILE A 293 -12.84 22.45 -27.84
N ALA A 294 -11.79 22.16 -28.61
CA ALA A 294 -10.98 20.95 -28.43
C ALA A 294 -10.23 20.93 -27.09
N GLU A 295 -9.68 22.07 -26.66
CA GLU A 295 -9.01 22.18 -25.36
C GLU A 295 -9.99 22.05 -24.19
N ARG A 296 -11.22 22.55 -24.33
CA ARG A 296 -12.27 22.37 -23.32
C ARG A 296 -12.72 20.91 -23.22
N GLU A 297 -12.83 20.20 -24.34
CA GLU A 297 -13.14 18.76 -24.32
C GLU A 297 -12.03 17.94 -23.67
N LEU A 298 -10.76 18.24 -23.98
CA LEU A 298 -9.61 17.59 -23.35
C LEU A 298 -9.52 17.91 -21.85
N GLN A 299 -9.77 19.15 -21.46
CA GLN A 299 -9.83 19.57 -20.06
C GLN A 299 -10.94 18.83 -19.32
N GLU A 300 -12.14 18.73 -19.89
CA GLU A 300 -13.26 18.02 -19.25
C GLU A 300 -12.99 16.51 -19.12
N GLN A 301 -12.32 15.90 -20.10
CA GLN A 301 -11.87 14.51 -20.06
C GLN A 301 -10.73 14.26 -19.06
N SER A 302 -10.03 15.31 -18.59
CA SER A 302 -8.93 15.20 -17.63
C SER A 302 -9.38 15.03 -16.18
N PHE A 303 -10.65 15.29 -15.88
CA PHE A 303 -11.20 15.14 -14.55
C PHE A 303 -11.91 13.79 -14.38
N PRO A 304 -11.88 13.19 -13.18
CA PRO A 304 -12.44 11.88 -12.92
C PRO A 304 -13.98 11.82 -12.95
N PHE A 305 -14.65 12.98 -12.90
CA PHE A 305 -16.11 13.08 -12.90
C PHE A 305 -16.57 14.20 -13.84
N GLU A 306 -17.74 14.06 -14.46
CA GLU A 306 -18.40 15.15 -15.20
C GLU A 306 -18.54 16.39 -14.31
N GLU A 307 -18.41 17.57 -14.91
CA GLU A 307 -18.46 18.84 -14.20
C GLU A 307 -19.64 18.96 -13.21
N ARG A 308 -20.84 18.52 -13.63
CA ARG A 308 -22.05 18.56 -12.79
C ARG A 308 -22.01 17.68 -11.54
N LEU A 309 -21.06 16.74 -11.48
CA LEU A 309 -20.85 15.81 -10.36
C LEU A 309 -19.68 16.24 -9.47
N ARG A 310 -18.93 17.28 -9.87
CA ARG A 310 -17.83 17.83 -9.06
C ARG A 310 -18.43 18.70 -7.95
N ILE A 311 -18.01 18.45 -6.71
CA ILE A 311 -18.41 19.26 -5.56
C ILE A 311 -17.59 20.56 -5.63
N SER A 312 -18.28 21.69 -5.72
CA SER A 312 -17.72 23.05 -5.69
C SER A 312 -17.46 23.55 -4.27
#